data_AF-A0A662RP89-F1
#
_entry.id   AF-A0A662RP89-F1
#
_cell.length_a   1.000
_cell.length_b   1.000
_cell.length_c   1.000
_cell.angle_alpha   90.00
_cell.angle_beta   90.00
_cell.angle_gamma   90.00
#
_symmetry.space_group_name_H-M   'P 1'
#
loop_
_entity.id
_entity.type
_entity.pdbx_description
1 polymer ?
#
loop_
_entity_poly.entity_id
_entity_poly.type
_entity_poly.pdbx_seq_one_letter_code
_entity_poly.pdbx_strand_id
1 'polypeptide(L)'
;MVEEDIGGGKEVIELELEQSDLDALIEILSTVKFLRNFMNDQMLHDISEFVCALLKLTNAMASTDLIEIMERGLQDPNLDKALLNPPKVGTWGLIKAMKDENVQKGMGIMIEVLKAIGRASTD
;
A
#
# COMPACT_ATOMS: atom_id res chain seq x y z
N MET A 1 -28.02 -65.80 7.85
CA MET A 1 -26.91 -65.19 8.61
C MET A 1 -26.19 -64.28 7.63
N VAL A 2 -26.51 -62.99 7.76
CA VAL A 2 -25.85 -61.78 7.24
C VAL A 2 -25.37 -61.79 5.78
N GLU A 3 -26.20 -61.20 4.92
CA GLU A 3 -25.74 -60.47 3.73
C GLU A 3 -25.09 -59.16 4.20
N GLU A 4 -23.87 -58.89 3.74
CA GLU A 4 -23.21 -57.59 3.92
C GLU A 4 -22.72 -57.14 2.54
N ASP A 5 -23.64 -56.57 1.76
CA ASP A 5 -23.34 -55.77 0.58
C ASP A 5 -22.85 -54.41 1.07
N ILE A 6 -21.54 -54.25 1.20
CA ILE A 6 -20.93 -52.94 1.46
C ILE A 6 -20.74 -52.23 0.11
N GLY A 7 -21.87 -51.95 -0.53
CA GLY A 7 -21.96 -50.99 -1.61
C GLY A 7 -21.86 -49.59 -1.02
N GLY A 8 -20.65 -49.02 -1.06
CA GLY A 8 -20.41 -47.61 -0.76
C GLY A 8 -21.13 -46.74 -1.77
N GLY A 9 -22.44 -46.55 -1.57
CA GLY A 9 -23.28 -45.67 -2.35
C GLY A 9 -22.74 -44.26 -2.23
N LYS A 10 -22.20 -43.71 -3.32
CA LYS A 10 -22.19 -42.27 -3.50
C LYS A 10 -23.66 -41.85 -3.41
N GLU A 11 -24.03 -41.11 -2.37
CA GLU A 11 -25.23 -40.27 -2.43
C GLU A 11 -25.05 -39.37 -3.64
N VAL A 12 -25.63 -39.80 -4.76
CA VAL A 12 -25.83 -38.93 -5.90
C VAL A 12 -26.93 -38.01 -5.42
N ILE A 13 -26.56 -36.81 -4.98
CA ILE A 13 -27.51 -35.73 -4.75
C ILE A 13 -28.10 -35.45 -6.14
N GLU A 14 -29.27 -36.02 -6.40
CA GLU A 14 -30.05 -35.76 -7.60
C GLU A 14 -30.61 -34.34 -7.45
N LEU A 15 -29.81 -33.37 -7.87
CA LEU A 15 -30.24 -31.98 -7.94
C LEU A 15 -31.17 -31.87 -9.14
N GLU A 16 -32.48 -31.84 -8.91
CA GLU A 16 -33.45 -31.36 -9.90
C GLU A 16 -33.21 -29.87 -10.10
N LEU A 17 -32.27 -29.54 -10.98
CA LEU A 17 -31.95 -28.17 -11.34
C LEU A 17 -32.98 -27.69 -12.35
N GLU A 18 -33.74 -26.66 -11.98
CA GLU A 18 -34.50 -25.92 -12.96
C GLU A 18 -33.54 -25.20 -13.92
N GLN A 19 -34.00 -24.82 -15.13
CA GLN A 19 -33.14 -24.09 -16.07
C GLN A 19 -32.61 -22.78 -15.49
N SER A 20 -33.38 -22.13 -14.62
CA SER A 20 -32.98 -20.95 -13.86
C SER A 20 -31.75 -21.19 -12.96
N ASP A 21 -31.65 -22.36 -12.33
CA ASP A 21 -30.51 -22.71 -11.49
C ASP A 21 -29.26 -22.98 -12.34
N LEU A 22 -29.43 -23.59 -13.51
CA LEU A 22 -28.33 -23.81 -14.47
C LEU A 22 -27.80 -22.48 -15.01
N ASP A 23 -28.68 -21.53 -15.33
CA ASP A 23 -28.31 -20.20 -15.80
C ASP A 23 -27.51 -19.43 -14.72
N ALA A 24 -27.96 -19.48 -13.47
CA ALA A 24 -27.26 -18.87 -12.35
C ALA A 24 -25.86 -19.48 -12.13
N LEU A 25 -25.73 -20.80 -12.26
CA LEU A 25 -24.43 -21.48 -12.17
C LEU A 25 -23.50 -21.10 -13.33
N ILE A 26 -24.03 -20.94 -14.55
CA ILE A 26 -23.26 -20.49 -15.71
C ILE A 26 -22.76 -19.06 -15.52
N GLU A 27 -23.59 -18.18 -14.96
CA GLU A 27 -23.21 -16.80 -14.66
C GLU A 27 -22.09 -16.74 -13.61
N ILE A 28 -22.21 -17.48 -12.51
CA ILE A 28 -21.14 -17.62 -11.50
C ILE A 28 -19.86 -18.15 -12.14
N LEU A 29 -19.94 -19.19 -12.96
CA LEU A 29 -18.77 -19.78 -13.63
C LEU A 29 -18.11 -18.77 -14.59
N SER A 30 -18.91 -17.92 -15.22
CA SER A 30 -18.46 -16.87 -16.14
C SER A 30 -17.78 -15.73 -15.37
N THR A 31 -18.32 -15.31 -14.23
CA THR A 31 -17.66 -14.35 -13.33
C THR A 31 -16.34 -14.89 -12.81
N VAL A 32 -16.29 -16.17 -12.39
CA VAL A 32 -15.06 -16.82 -11.94
C VAL A 32 -14.03 -16.89 -13.07
N LYS A 33 -14.45 -17.22 -14.30
CA LYS A 33 -13.57 -17.19 -15.48
C LYS A 33 -13.07 -15.78 -15.79
N PHE A 34 -13.92 -14.77 -15.68
CA PHE A 34 -13.53 -13.37 -15.87
C PHE A 34 -12.49 -12.94 -14.84
N LEU A 35 -12.72 -13.23 -13.56
CA LEU A 35 -11.76 -12.93 -12.48
C LEU A 35 -10.43 -13.67 -12.67
N ARG A 36 -10.48 -14.94 -13.11
CA ARG A 36 -9.28 -15.71 -13.43
C ARG A 36 -8.51 -15.16 -14.62
N ASN A 37 -9.21 -14.70 -15.66
CA ASN A 37 -8.59 -14.10 -16.84
C ASN A 37 -8.05 -12.70 -16.55
N PHE A 38 -8.67 -11.98 -15.62
CA PHE A 38 -8.18 -10.70 -15.12
C PHE A 38 -6.92 -10.88 -14.27
N MET A 39 -6.91 -11.86 -13.36
CA MET A 39 -5.74 -12.31 -12.62
C MET A 39 -4.88 -13.26 -13.45
N ASN A 40 -4.54 -12.86 -14.68
CA ASN A 40 -3.56 -13.61 -15.45
C ASN A 40 -2.15 -13.44 -14.87
N ASP A 41 -1.21 -14.24 -15.37
CA ASP A 41 0.19 -14.22 -14.91
C ASP A 41 0.87 -12.86 -15.10
N GLN A 42 0.45 -12.08 -16.10
CA GLN A 42 0.95 -10.72 -16.32
C GLN A 42 0.49 -9.78 -15.20
N MET A 43 -0.77 -9.83 -14.80
CA MET A 43 -1.28 -8.99 -13.72
C MET A 43 -0.66 -9.36 -12.37
N LEU A 44 -0.48 -10.66 -12.12
CA LEU A 44 0.26 -11.15 -10.95
C LEU A 44 1.72 -10.69 -10.96
N HIS A 45 2.36 -10.66 -12.12
CA HIS A 45 3.70 -10.13 -12.29
C HIS A 45 3.75 -8.62 -11.99
N ASP A 46 2.85 -7.83 -12.57
CA ASP A 46 2.78 -6.37 -12.37
C ASP A 46 2.50 -6.01 -10.89
N ILE A 47 1.60 -6.74 -10.23
CA ILE A 47 1.35 -6.61 -8.77
C ILE A 47 2.62 -6.96 -7.99
N SER A 48 3.32 -8.02 -8.39
CA SER A 48 4.56 -8.45 -7.71
C SER A 48 5.68 -7.41 -7.87
N GLU A 49 5.82 -6.80 -9.05
CA GLU A 49 6.76 -5.70 -9.28
C GLU A 49 6.41 -4.48 -8.43
N PHE A 50 5.12 -4.11 -8.38
CA PHE A 50 4.65 -3.01 -7.56
C PHE A 50 4.90 -3.26 -6.06
N VAL A 51 4.54 -4.45 -5.56
CA VAL A 51 4.81 -4.85 -4.17
C VAL A 51 6.32 -4.89 -3.89
N CYS A 52 7.14 -5.39 -4.81
CA CYS A 52 8.59 -5.35 -4.68
C CYS A 52 9.12 -3.92 -4.61
N ALA A 53 8.62 -3.01 -5.44
CA ALA A 53 9.01 -1.61 -5.44
C ALA A 53 8.63 -0.95 -4.10
N LEU A 54 7.42 -1.21 -3.61
CA LEU A 54 6.98 -0.76 -2.29
C LEU A 54 7.86 -1.32 -1.18
N LEU A 55 8.16 -2.61 -1.17
CA LEU A 55 9.01 -3.23 -0.15
C LEU A 55 10.44 -2.68 -0.19
N LYS A 56 11.01 -2.45 -1.38
CA LYS A 56 12.33 -1.81 -1.53
C LYS A 56 12.31 -0.39 -0.96
N LEU A 57 11.25 0.37 -1.26
CA LEU A 57 11.07 1.71 -0.72
C LEU A 57 10.90 1.68 0.81
N THR A 58 10.05 0.81 1.35
CA THR A 58 9.86 0.63 2.79
C THR A 58 11.15 0.20 3.48
N ASN A 59 11.93 -0.70 2.90
CA ASN A 59 13.20 -1.13 3.44
C ASN A 59 14.23 0.01 3.44
N ALA A 60 14.30 0.79 2.36
CA ALA A 60 15.14 1.98 2.28
C ALA A 60 14.72 3.03 3.33
N MET A 61 13.41 3.25 3.50
CA MET A 61 12.86 4.16 4.50
C MET A 61 13.18 3.69 5.93
N ALA A 62 12.91 2.43 6.26
CA ALA A 62 13.18 1.84 7.57
C ALA A 62 14.67 1.81 7.93
N SER A 63 15.56 1.88 6.94
CA SER A 63 17.01 1.87 7.14
C SER A 63 17.62 3.27 7.33
N THR A 64 16.81 4.34 7.34
CA THR A 64 17.31 5.72 7.43
C THR A 64 16.78 6.46 8.65
N ASP A 65 17.68 7.13 9.38
CA ASP A 65 17.33 8.03 10.49
C ASP A 65 16.44 9.20 10.04
N LEU A 66 16.41 9.50 8.73
CA LEU A 66 15.58 10.55 8.15
C LEU A 66 14.09 10.31 8.41
N ILE A 67 13.62 9.07 8.32
CA ILE A 67 12.21 8.73 8.54
C ILE A 67 11.83 8.91 9.99
N GLU A 68 12.71 8.51 10.91
CA GLU A 68 12.50 8.71 12.34
C GLU A 68 12.46 10.21 12.70
N ILE A 69 13.35 11.02 12.12
CA ILE A 69 13.35 12.48 12.30
C ILE A 69 12.05 13.10 11.76
N MET A 70 11.59 12.66 10.59
CA MET A 70 10.31 13.13 10.02
C MET A 70 9.12 12.69 10.87
N GLU A 71 9.08 11.45 11.35
CA GLU A 71 8.02 10.95 12.24
C GLU A 71 7.93 11.80 13.51
N ARG A 72 9.06 12.03 14.18
CA ARG A 72 9.11 12.88 15.39
C ARG A 72 8.68 14.32 15.10
N GLY A 73 9.05 14.85 13.94
CA GLY A 73 8.62 16.19 13.52
C GLY A 73 7.11 16.27 13.22
N LEU A 74 6.52 15.22 12.64
CA LEU A 74 5.08 15.13 12.37
C LEU A 74 4.26 14.97 13.65
N GLN A 75 4.85 14.38 14.69
CA GLN A 75 4.27 14.25 16.02
C GLN A 75 4.52 15.49 16.91
N ASP A 76 5.11 16.57 16.38
CA ASP A 76 5.44 17.75 17.18
C ASP A 76 4.15 18.50 17.63
N PRO A 77 3.95 18.72 18.95
CA PRO A 77 2.76 19.40 19.44
C PRO A 77 2.62 20.86 18.96
N ASN A 78 3.71 21.53 18.54
CA ASN A 78 3.63 22.87 17.97
C ASN A 78 3.17 22.84 16.52
N LEU A 79 3.52 21.78 15.77
CA LEU A 79 2.96 21.54 14.45
C LEU A 79 1.44 21.34 14.54
N ASP A 80 0.96 20.51 15.47
CA ASP A 80 -0.49 20.31 15.70
C ASP A 80 -1.21 21.63 15.99
N LYS A 81 -0.64 22.47 16.87
CA LYS A 81 -1.19 23.79 17.18
C LYS A 81 -1.20 24.71 15.96
N ALA A 82 -0.16 24.66 15.13
CA ALA A 82 -0.07 25.44 13.91
C ALA A 82 -1.07 24.96 12.84
N LEU A 83 -1.38 23.67 12.77
CA LEU A 83 -2.42 23.14 11.89
C LEU A 83 -3.81 23.65 12.30
N LEU A 84 -4.09 23.70 13.61
CA LEU A 84 -5.35 24.22 14.14
C LEU A 84 -5.46 25.75 14.04
N ASN A 85 -4.36 26.47 14.24
CA ASN A 85 -4.30 27.92 14.15
C ASN A 85 -3.04 28.36 13.40
N PRO A 86 -3.11 28.45 12.06
CA PRO A 86 -1.95 28.76 11.24
C PRO A 86 -1.36 30.13 11.54
N PRO A 87 -0.07 30.23 11.94
CA PRO A 87 0.56 31.52 12.17
C PRO A 87 0.72 32.27 10.83
N LYS A 88 0.32 33.53 10.81
CA LYS A 88 0.54 34.40 9.64
C LYS A 88 1.98 34.89 9.62
N VAL A 89 2.78 34.38 8.70
CA VAL A 89 4.16 34.84 8.47
C VAL A 89 4.21 35.90 7.37
N GLY A 90 4.47 37.15 7.76
CA GLY A 90 4.79 38.24 6.82
C GLY A 90 6.25 38.17 6.35
N THR A 91 6.66 39.06 5.44
CA THR A 91 8.03 39.11 4.88
C THR A 91 9.12 39.18 5.95
N TRP A 92 8.92 39.99 7.00
CA TRP A 92 9.82 40.06 8.15
C TRP A 92 9.81 38.78 9.00
N GLY A 93 8.63 38.18 9.15
CA GLY A 93 8.46 36.90 9.86
C GLY A 93 9.22 35.76 9.18
N LEU A 94 9.23 35.72 7.85
CA LEU A 94 10.02 34.76 7.06
C LEU A 94 11.52 34.95 7.25
N ILE A 95 12.02 36.18 7.21
CA ILE A 95 13.45 36.47 7.46
C ILE A 95 13.83 36.04 8.88
N LYS A 96 12.96 36.30 9.86
CA LYS A 96 13.17 35.85 11.24
C LYS A 96 13.17 34.31 11.33
N ALA A 97 12.26 33.63 10.65
CA ALA A 97 12.20 32.18 10.61
C ALA A 97 13.45 31.56 9.98
N MET A 98 14.00 32.14 8.90
CA MET A 98 15.26 31.65 8.32
C MET A 98 16.48 31.81 9.24
N LYS A 99 16.40 32.71 10.23
CA LYS A 99 17.43 32.86 11.26
C LYS A 99 17.23 31.92 12.45
N ASP A 100 16.10 31.22 12.53
CA ASP A 100 15.81 30.26 13.59
C ASP A 100 16.71 29.02 13.46
N GLU A 101 17.25 28.57 14.59
CA GLU A 101 18.20 27.46 14.63
C GLU A 101 17.55 26.13 14.17
N ASN A 102 16.28 25.88 14.51
CA ASN A 102 15.59 24.66 14.14
C ASN A 102 15.26 24.65 12.64
N VAL A 103 14.88 25.81 12.08
CA VAL A 103 14.68 25.98 10.63
C VAL A 103 15.97 25.75 9.87
N GLN A 104 17.10 26.27 10.37
CA GLN A 104 18.41 26.04 9.74
C GLN A 104 18.83 24.58 9.76
N LYS A 105 18.65 23.88 10.90
CA LYS A 105 18.91 22.44 11.00
C LYS A 105 18.06 21.64 10.01
N GLY A 106 16.76 21.92 9.93
CA GLY A 106 15.85 21.28 8.97
C GLY A 106 16.24 21.54 7.51
N MET A 107 16.58 22.79 7.18
CA MET A 107 17.05 23.16 5.85
C MET A 107 18.37 22.45 5.48
N GLY A 108 19.30 22.31 6.43
CA GLY A 108 20.54 21.58 6.24
C GLY A 108 20.30 20.11 5.87
N ILE A 109 19.37 19.45 6.58
CA ILE A 109 18.97 18.06 6.28
C ILE A 109 18.37 17.98 4.86
N MET A 110 17.46 18.88 4.51
CA MET A 110 16.83 18.90 3.18
C MET A 110 17.85 19.11 2.04
N ILE A 111 18.86 19.98 2.26
CA ILE A 111 19.93 20.19 1.29
C ILE A 111 20.75 18.91 1.08
N GLU A 112 21.07 18.17 2.14
CA GLU A 112 21.79 16.89 2.00
C GLU A 112 20.95 15.82 1.29
N VAL A 113 19.63 15.78 1.53
CA VAL A 113 18.71 14.92 0.77
C VAL A 113 18.76 15.26 -0.72
N LEU A 114 18.68 16.55 -1.07
CA LEU A 114 18.77 17.00 -2.47
C LEU A 114 20.11 16.64 -3.10
N LYS A 115 21.23 16.80 -2.38
CA LYS A 115 22.56 16.39 -2.88
C LYS A 115 22.64 14.87 -3.08
N ALA A 116 22.07 14.08 -2.18
CA ALA A 116 22.06 12.63 -2.28
C ALA A 116 21.29 12.16 -3.52
N ILE A 117 20.09 12.74 -3.76
CA ILE A 117 19.30 12.46 -4.97
C ILE A 117 20.07 12.86 -6.23
N GLY A 118 20.67 14.05 -6.24
CA GLY A 118 21.47 14.51 -7.37
C GLY A 118 22.61 13.57 -7.70
N ARG A 119 23.38 13.11 -6.69
CA ARG A 119 24.43 12.10 -6.87
C ARG A 119 23.88 10.82 -7.51
N ALA A 120 22.79 10.27 -6.94
CA ALA A 120 22.16 9.06 -7.43
C ALA A 120 21.52 9.17 -8.83
N SER A 121 21.24 10.38 -9.31
CA SER A 121 20.68 10.61 -10.67
C SER A 121 21.72 10.64 -11.79
N THR A 122 23.01 10.68 -11.44
CA THR A 122 24.14 10.76 -12.40
C THR A 122 24.85 9.43 -12.61
N ASP A 123 24.55 8.44 -11.77
CA ASP A 123 24.93 7.03 -11.94
C ASP A 123 23.82 6.27 -12.68
#